data_AF-A0A534K7X9-F1
#
_entry.id   AF-A0A534K7X9-F1
#
_cell.length_a   1.000
_cell.length_b   1.000
_cell.length_c   1.000
_cell.angle_alpha   90.00
_cell.angle_beta   90.00
_cell.angle_gamma   90.00
#
_symmetry.space_group_name_H-M   'P 1'
#
loop_
_entity.id
_entity.type
_entity.pdbx_description
1 polymer ?
#
loop_
_entity_poly.entity_id
_entity_poly.type
_entity_poly.pdbx_seq_one_letter_code
_entity_poly.pdbx_strand_id
1 'polypeptide(L)'
;MSALLTTSVGSFPKPDYLSRARTKASKGDLSKEGLRDLEQKATAEWIRFQEEIGIDIPVDGEQYRGDMATYFAENIEGTEISGLVRSYGNRYYKKPIIVDELGVRGPISVDWFTFAQGLTKKPV
;
A
#
# COMPACT_ATOMS: atom_id res chain seq x y z
N MET A 1 -21.27 -21.22 14.20
CA MET A 1 -20.12 -20.84 13.35
C MET A 1 -20.68 -20.37 12.02
N SER A 2 -20.29 -19.19 11.53
CA SER A 2 -20.54 -18.85 10.12
C SER A 2 -19.74 -19.83 9.26
N ALA A 3 -20.39 -20.50 8.31
CA ALA A 3 -19.74 -21.48 7.44
C ALA A 3 -19.00 -20.83 6.25
N LEU A 4 -19.15 -19.52 6.06
CA LEU A 4 -18.50 -18.75 5.00
C LEU A 4 -17.90 -17.48 5.61
N LEU A 5 -16.58 -17.35 5.50
CA LEU A 5 -15.84 -16.16 5.92
C LEU A 5 -15.79 -15.14 4.78
N THR A 6 -15.82 -13.86 5.14
CA THR A 6 -15.81 -12.71 4.24
C THR A 6 -14.49 -11.95 4.33
N THR A 7 -14.00 -11.50 3.17
CA THR A 7 -12.77 -10.71 3.04
C THR A 7 -12.78 -9.90 1.73
N SER A 8 -11.74 -9.11 1.50
CA SER A 8 -11.48 -8.45 0.23
C SER A 8 -10.08 -8.82 -0.29
N VAL A 9 -9.74 -8.39 -1.51
CA VAL A 9 -8.51 -8.85 -2.19
C VAL A 9 -7.25 -8.09 -1.75
N GLY A 10 -7.39 -6.90 -1.15
CA GLY A 10 -6.25 -6.09 -0.70
C GLY A 10 -6.50 -4.59 -0.81
N SER A 11 -6.32 -4.02 -2.00
CA SER A 11 -6.35 -2.57 -2.20
C SER A 11 -7.73 -1.93 -1.98
N PHE A 12 -7.74 -0.77 -1.33
CA PHE A 12 -8.90 0.13 -1.27
C PHE A 12 -8.62 1.50 -1.90
N PRO A 13 -9.67 2.23 -2.32
CA PRO A 13 -9.53 3.60 -2.82
C PRO A 13 -8.79 4.49 -1.80
N LYS A 14 -7.83 5.25 -2.30
CA LYS A 14 -7.11 6.23 -1.47
C LYS A 14 -8.00 7.45 -1.22
N PRO A 15 -8.18 7.90 0.03
CA PRO A 15 -8.90 9.13 0.32
C PRO A 15 -8.29 10.34 -0.42
N ASP A 16 -9.11 11.34 -0.71
CA ASP A 16 -8.67 12.55 -1.42
C ASP A 16 -7.51 13.26 -0.72
N TYR A 17 -7.52 13.28 0.61
CA TYR A 17 -6.44 13.89 1.39
C TYR A 17 -5.11 13.17 1.17
N LEU A 18 -5.13 11.84 1.05
CA LEU A 18 -3.93 11.03 0.83
C LEU A 18 -3.42 11.18 -0.60
N SER A 19 -4.32 11.22 -1.58
CA SER A 19 -3.96 11.49 -2.98
C SER A 19 -3.26 12.85 -3.14
N ARG A 20 -3.76 13.89 -2.46
CA ARG A 20 -3.12 15.22 -2.41
C ARG A 20 -1.78 15.19 -1.68
N ALA A 21 -1.69 14.49 -0.56
CA ALA A 21 -0.46 14.35 0.21
C ALA A 21 0.65 13.67 -0.59
N ARG A 22 0.34 12.61 -1.32
CA ARG A 22 1.28 11.94 -2.24
C ARG A 22 1.80 12.88 -3.32
N THR A 23 0.92 13.70 -3.88
CA THR A 23 1.32 14.72 -4.87
C THR A 23 2.29 15.73 -4.25
N LYS A 24 2.03 16.20 -3.03
CA LYS A 24 2.94 17.12 -2.30
C LYS A 24 4.28 16.45 -1.99
N ALA A 25 4.27 15.22 -1.49
CA ALA A 25 5.48 14.46 -1.20
C ALA A 25 6.35 14.26 -2.45
N SER A 26 5.74 13.97 -3.61
CA SER A 26 6.49 13.86 -4.88
C SER A 26 7.17 15.16 -5.34
N LYS A 27 6.74 16.31 -4.81
CA LYS A 27 7.33 17.63 -5.09
C LYS A 27 8.30 18.08 -3.99
N GLY A 28 8.43 17.33 -2.90
CA GLY A 28 9.22 17.71 -1.72
C GLY A 28 8.49 18.64 -0.75
N ASP A 29 7.20 18.92 -0.97
CA ASP A 29 6.39 19.83 -0.14
C ASP A 29 5.83 19.16 1.13
N LEU A 30 6.08 17.86 1.31
CA LEU A 30 5.67 17.06 2.46
C LEU A 30 6.79 16.08 2.81
N SER A 31 7.13 15.98 4.10
CA SER A 31 8.13 15.02 4.57
C SER A 31 7.65 13.57 4.41
N LYS A 32 8.59 12.62 4.43
CA LYS A 32 8.28 11.19 4.38
C LYS A 32 7.46 10.77 5.59
N GLU A 33 7.80 11.31 6.76
CA GLU A 33 7.11 11.08 8.02
C GLU A 33 5.68 11.61 7.95
N GLY A 34 5.49 12.83 7.44
CA GLY A 34 4.16 13.41 7.29
C GLY A 34 3.28 12.67 6.26
N LEU A 35 3.88 12.09 5.21
CA LEU A 35 3.15 11.19 4.32
C LEU A 35 2.78 9.88 5.04
N ARG A 36 3.73 9.27 5.78
CA ARG A 36 3.52 8.02 6.51
C ARG A 36 2.37 8.15 7.53
N ASP A 37 2.28 9.28 8.23
CA ASP A 37 1.18 9.56 9.17
C ASP A 37 -0.19 9.54 8.47
N LEU A 38 -0.28 10.12 7.27
CA LEU A 38 -1.51 10.16 6.49
C LEU A 38 -1.85 8.79 5.88
N GLU A 39 -0.84 8.00 5.51
CA GLU A 39 -1.02 6.62 5.06
C GLU A 39 -1.53 5.73 6.20
N GLN A 40 -0.94 5.86 7.40
CA GLN A 40 -1.38 5.16 8.61
C GLN A 40 -2.81 5.54 8.99
N LYS A 41 -3.15 6.83 8.91
CA LYS A 41 -4.51 7.32 9.12
C LYS A 41 -5.49 6.64 8.15
N ALA A 42 -5.18 6.62 6.86
CA ALA A 42 -6.05 6.01 5.84
C ALA A 42 -6.22 4.49 6.07
N THR A 43 -5.14 3.79 6.43
CA THR A 43 -5.22 2.36 6.78
C THR A 43 -6.11 2.13 8.00
N ALA A 44 -6.00 2.95 9.04
CA ALA A 44 -6.84 2.84 10.23
C ALA A 44 -8.32 3.11 9.94
N GLU A 45 -8.63 4.07 9.06
CA GLU A 45 -9.99 4.34 8.59
C GLU A 45 -10.58 3.11 7.86
N TRP A 46 -9.81 2.47 6.97
CA TRP A 46 -10.26 1.29 6.23
C TRP A 46 -10.44 0.04 7.11
N ILE A 47 -9.53 -0.18 8.08
CA ILE A 47 -9.69 -1.29 9.03
C ILE A 47 -10.96 -1.09 9.87
N ARG A 48 -11.18 0.12 10.40
CA ARG A 48 -12.38 0.44 11.17
C ARG A 48 -13.65 0.22 10.35
N PHE A 49 -13.68 0.71 9.12
CA PHE A 49 -14.83 0.52 8.23
C PHE A 49 -15.14 -0.96 8.00
N GLN A 50 -14.11 -1.79 7.73
CA GLN A 50 -14.27 -3.23 7.55
C GLN A 50 -14.82 -3.92 8.82
N GLU A 51 -14.39 -3.49 10.01
CA GLU A 51 -14.96 -3.98 11.27
C GLU A 51 -16.44 -3.59 11.42
N GLU A 52 -16.79 -2.34 11.13
CA GLU A 52 -18.16 -1.82 11.23
C GLU A 52 -19.13 -2.57 10.30
N ILE A 53 -18.69 -2.94 9.08
CA ILE A 53 -19.50 -3.72 8.14
C ILE A 53 -19.45 -5.23 8.35
N GLY A 54 -18.68 -5.70 9.34
CA GLY A 54 -18.64 -7.11 9.74
C GLY A 54 -17.76 -8.03 8.90
N ILE A 55 -16.73 -7.51 8.20
CA ILE A 55 -15.76 -8.35 7.46
C ILE A 55 -15.00 -9.27 8.43
N ASP A 56 -14.89 -10.56 8.13
CA ASP A 56 -14.24 -11.54 9.01
C ASP A 56 -12.72 -11.43 9.01
N ILE A 57 -12.13 -11.16 7.84
CA ILE A 57 -10.67 -11.05 7.63
C ILE A 57 -10.40 -9.71 6.91
N PRO A 58 -10.18 -8.61 7.66
CA PRO A 58 -9.91 -7.30 7.08
C PRO A 58 -8.53 -7.23 6.42
N VAL A 59 -8.34 -6.28 5.51
CA VAL A 59 -7.04 -5.99 4.87
C VAL A 59 -6.62 -4.54 5.12
N ASP A 60 -5.32 -4.24 5.00
CA ASP A 60 -4.74 -2.91 5.28
C ASP A 60 -5.08 -1.82 4.23
N GLY A 61 -5.66 -2.23 3.09
CA GLY A 61 -6.06 -1.36 1.99
C GLY A 61 -4.92 -0.88 1.10
N GLU A 62 -3.66 -1.25 1.34
CA GLU A 62 -2.48 -0.85 0.55
C GLU A 62 -2.35 0.68 0.35
N GLN A 63 -2.66 1.46 1.39
CA GLN A 63 -2.67 2.93 1.31
C GLN A 63 -1.27 3.53 1.09
N TYR A 64 -0.23 2.82 1.53
CA TYR A 64 1.18 3.15 1.35
C TYR A 64 1.77 2.71 0.01
N ARG A 65 1.02 1.97 -0.82
CA ARG A 65 1.52 1.48 -2.12
C ARG A 65 1.01 2.32 -3.28
N GLY A 66 1.91 2.63 -4.21
CA GLY A 66 1.56 3.24 -5.50
C GLY A 66 1.17 2.21 -6.56
N ASP A 67 1.99 1.18 -6.71
CA ASP A 67 1.81 0.04 -7.63
C ASP A 67 2.35 -1.22 -6.95
N MET A 68 1.70 -2.36 -7.19
CA MET A 68 1.98 -3.63 -6.52
C MET A 68 3.35 -4.24 -6.84
N ALA A 69 4.01 -3.84 -7.93
CA ALA A 69 5.34 -4.31 -8.30
C ALA A 69 6.41 -3.25 -8.00
N THR A 70 6.14 -2.00 -8.35
CA THR A 70 7.08 -0.88 -8.14
C THR A 70 7.39 -0.67 -6.66
N TYR A 71 6.40 -0.82 -5.77
CA TYR A 71 6.63 -0.68 -4.32
C TYR A 71 7.71 -1.64 -3.79
N PHE A 72 7.73 -2.89 -4.27
CA PHE A 72 8.76 -3.84 -3.85
C PHE A 72 10.10 -3.56 -4.51
N ALA A 73 10.09 -3.24 -5.81
CA ALA A 73 11.31 -2.91 -6.54
C ALA A 73 12.06 -1.72 -5.94
N GLU A 74 11.35 -0.67 -5.51
CA GLU A 74 11.95 0.48 -4.80
C GLU A 74 12.71 0.08 -3.52
N ASN A 75 12.47 -1.12 -2.97
CA ASN A 75 13.09 -1.65 -1.76
C ASN A 75 13.98 -2.89 -2.02
N ILE A 76 14.22 -3.25 -3.29
CA ILE A 76 15.04 -4.40 -3.70
C ILE A 76 16.20 -3.89 -4.57
N GLU A 77 17.41 -4.36 -4.27
CA GLU A 77 18.62 -4.08 -5.05
C GLU A 77 18.55 -4.72 -6.44
N GLY A 78 19.32 -4.19 -7.39
CA GLY A 78 19.33 -4.70 -8.77
C GLY A 78 18.11 -4.30 -9.59
N THR A 79 17.33 -3.30 -9.14
CA THR A 79 16.17 -2.79 -9.88
C THR A 79 16.29 -1.30 -10.21
N GLU A 80 15.74 -0.93 -11.36
CA GLU A 80 15.46 0.45 -11.76
C GLU A 80 13.97 0.61 -12.09
N ILE A 81 13.47 1.86 -12.05
CA ILE A 81 12.07 2.15 -12.35
C ILE A 81 11.94 2.83 -13.71
N SER A 82 11.13 2.24 -14.60
CA SER A 82 10.89 2.75 -15.94
C SER A 82 10.16 4.10 -15.97
N GLY A 83 10.07 4.68 -17.18
CA GLY A 83 9.04 5.66 -17.51
C GLY A 83 7.62 5.08 -17.50
N LEU A 84 6.63 5.88 -17.90
CA LEU A 84 5.23 5.42 -17.96
C LEU A 84 5.04 4.39 -19.08
N VAL A 85 4.54 3.21 -18.70
CA VAL A 85 4.17 2.13 -19.62
C VAL A 85 2.65 1.95 -19.58
N ARG A 86 2.01 1.87 -20.75
CA ARG A 86 0.57 1.66 -20.88
C ARG A 86 0.24 0.22 -20.44
N SER A 87 -0.73 0.08 -19.55
CA SER A 87 -1.21 -1.24 -19.10
C SER A 87 -2.55 -1.61 -19.75
N TYR A 88 -3.60 -0.83 -19.52
CA TYR A 88 -4.92 -1.05 -20.13
C TYR A 88 -5.70 0.26 -20.24
N GLY A 89 -6.37 0.49 -21.37
CA GLY A 89 -7.10 1.73 -21.61
C GLY A 89 -6.19 2.95 -21.48
N ASN A 90 -6.53 3.89 -20.59
CA ASN A 90 -5.72 5.08 -20.28
C ASN A 90 -4.93 4.96 -18.98
N ARG A 91 -4.71 3.74 -18.48
CA ARG A 91 -3.91 3.50 -17.27
C ARG A 91 -2.45 3.26 -17.62
N TYR A 92 -1.58 4.05 -17.01
CA TYR A 92 -0.13 4.00 -17.18
C TYR A 92 0.52 3.79 -15.82
N TYR A 93 1.55 2.96 -15.80
CA TYR A 93 2.32 2.67 -14.60
C TYR A 93 3.79 2.73 -14.92
N LYS A 94 4.60 3.19 -13.97
CA LYS A 94 6.02 2.88 -13.99
C LYS A 94 6.19 1.41 -13.65
N LYS A 95 7.10 0.71 -14.33
CA LYS A 95 7.36 -0.71 -14.11
C LYS A 95 8.81 -0.93 -13.72
N PRO A 96 9.08 -1.88 -12.83
CA PRO A 96 10.45 -2.20 -12.47
C PRO A 96 11.17 -2.93 -13.59
N ILE A 97 12.47 -2.68 -13.71
CA ILE A 97 13.39 -3.33 -14.63
C ILE A 97 14.49 -3.97 -13.78
N ILE A 98 14.73 -5.27 -13.98
CA ILE A 98 15.85 -5.97 -13.35
C ILE A 98 17.10 -5.64 -14.16
N VAL A 99 18.07 -4.98 -13.53
CA VAL A 99 19.32 -4.53 -14.18
C VAL A 99 20.56 -5.23 -13.62
N ASP A 100 20.42 -5.90 -12.48
CA ASP A 100 21.51 -6.64 -11.82
C ASP A 100 20.92 -7.79 -10.96
N GLU A 101 21.80 -8.53 -10.27
CA GLU A 101 21.42 -9.51 -9.25
C GLU A 101 20.53 -8.88 -8.16
N LEU A 102 19.45 -9.58 -7.82
CA LEU A 102 18.47 -9.08 -6.86
C LEU A 102 18.93 -9.31 -5.41
N GLY A 103 18.88 -8.26 -4.60
CA GLY A 103 19.23 -8.30 -3.18
C GLY A 103 18.15 -7.67 -2.29
N VAL A 104 17.75 -8.36 -1.22
CA VAL A 104 16.80 -7.81 -0.24
C VAL A 104 17.56 -7.19 0.93
N ARG A 105 17.39 -5.88 1.14
CA ARG A 105 18.09 -5.15 2.22
C ARG A 105 17.47 -5.37 3.61
N GLY A 106 16.21 -5.79 3.66
CA GLY A 106 15.48 -5.99 4.90
C GLY A 106 13.98 -6.18 4.67
N PRO A 107 13.18 -6.25 5.75
CA PRO A 107 11.74 -6.35 5.65
C PRO A 107 11.13 -5.16 4.89
N ILE A 108 10.27 -5.43 3.92
CA ILE A 108 9.66 -4.39 3.06
C ILE A 108 8.30 -3.93 3.63
N SER A 109 7.41 -4.89 3.92
CA SER A 109 6.02 -4.61 4.33
C SER A 109 5.69 -5.04 5.76
N VAL A 110 6.65 -5.58 6.51
CA VAL A 110 6.41 -6.12 7.85
C VAL A 110 5.90 -5.05 8.81
N ASP A 111 6.48 -3.85 8.79
CA ASP A 111 6.01 -2.72 9.61
C ASP A 111 4.53 -2.38 9.37
N TRP A 112 4.10 -2.41 8.11
CA TRP A 112 2.72 -2.12 7.73
C TRP A 112 1.78 -3.24 8.15
N PHE A 113 2.20 -4.50 8.00
CA PHE A 113 1.46 -5.64 8.52
C PHE A 113 1.31 -5.57 10.05
N THR A 114 2.40 -5.31 10.78
CA THR A 114 2.37 -5.16 12.24
C THR A 114 1.50 -4.01 12.69
N PHE A 115 1.56 -2.86 11.99
CA PHE A 115 0.68 -1.73 12.25
C PHE A 115 -0.79 -2.09 12.03
N ALA A 116 -1.13 -2.69 10.88
CA ALA A 116 -2.48 -3.08 10.52
C ALA A 116 -3.06 -4.12 11.50
N GLN A 117 -2.31 -5.19 11.79
CA GLN A 117 -2.72 -6.19 12.77
C GLN A 117 -2.88 -5.61 14.18
N GLY A 118 -2.12 -4.56 14.53
CA GLY A 118 -2.26 -3.85 15.81
C GLY A 118 -3.57 -3.06 15.97
N LEU A 119 -4.28 -2.78 14.87
CA LEU A 119 -5.51 -2.00 14.86
C LEU A 119 -6.78 -2.84 15.07
N THR A 120 -6.70 -4.16 15.00
CA THR A 120 -7.86 -5.07 15.13
C THR A 120 -7.50 -6.36 15.86
N LYS A 121 -8.51 -7.06 16.40
CA LYS A 121 -8.37 -8.42 16.94
C LYS A 121 -8.64 -9.51 15.91
N LYS A 122 -9.17 -9.14 14.74
CA LYS A 122 -9.36 -10.05 13.61
C LYS A 122 -8.01 -10.34 12.94
N PRO A 123 -7.85 -11.51 12.29
CA PRO A 123 -6.67 -11.75 11.46
C PRO A 123 -6.67 -10.76 10.29
N VAL A 124 -5.54 -10.07 10.12
CA VAL A 124 -5.25 -9.22 8.95
C VAL A 124 -4.36 -9.97 7.98
#